data_AF-A0A8J6T2P4-F1
#
_entry.id   AF-A0A8J6T2P4-F1
#
_cell.length_a   1.000
_cell.length_b   1.000
_cell.length_c   1.000
_cell.angle_alpha   90.00
_cell.angle_beta   90.00
_cell.angle_gamma   90.00
#
_symmetry.space_group_name_H-M   'P 1'
#
loop_
_entity.id
_entity.type
_entity.pdbx_description
1 polymer ?
#
loop_
_entity_poly.entity_id
_entity_poly.type
_entity_poly.pdbx_seq_one_letter_code
_entity_poly.pdbx_strand_id
1 'polypeptide(L)'
;MIFKSNLWKYAYFALALTAMPAMAQEEEVPSEPSSLPSSSSGGSTGSRATPTGELPPPVLPKAKIHSLAEQKKNCAKVEGRYITYYERIFKVEKCKRREFIVEEGIEPNLKGIKVMNADGDMIAMLPEGKPLNQPAHKKVYTCAQLEGHYVITGGDDIYFIEKCHKRLFPDLDTYSDHSAKRGKRNQDILELDDEQVYKIAEGTPIKSSLDAEFKKLLDADTGVDVIPLAEACKGLNGKFVAYYSKIYRIEKCRKEPVDPLMFGKRYPKYAPMELSSEQWISIPTGKDHKL
;
A
#
# COMPACT_ATOMS: atom_id res chain seq x y z
N MET A 1 -4.93 31.47 51.51
CA MET A 1 -4.19 30.99 50.32
C MET A 1 -3.74 29.57 50.62
N ILE A 2 -4.41 28.57 50.04
CA ILE A 2 -4.25 27.16 50.40
C ILE A 2 -3.70 26.43 49.17
N PHE A 3 -2.48 25.89 49.31
CA PHE A 3 -1.86 24.96 48.38
C PHE A 3 -2.58 23.60 48.45
N LYS A 4 -2.95 23.03 47.31
CA LYS A 4 -3.30 21.60 47.19
C LYS A 4 -2.42 20.97 46.12
N SER A 5 -1.40 20.25 46.58
CA SER A 5 -0.58 19.30 45.84
C SER A 5 -1.35 17.99 45.67
N ASN A 6 -1.61 17.57 44.44
CA ASN A 6 -2.08 16.22 44.13
C ASN A 6 -0.89 15.39 43.61
N LEU A 7 -0.29 14.63 44.52
CA LEU A 7 0.49 13.43 44.20
C LEU A 7 -0.48 12.32 43.79
N TRP A 8 -0.43 11.85 42.55
CA TRP A 8 -0.98 10.54 42.20
C TRP A 8 0.14 9.63 41.68
N LYS A 9 0.09 8.42 42.21
CA LYS A 9 1.14 7.40 42.25
C LYS A 9 1.22 6.65 40.93
N TYR A 10 2.45 6.33 40.57
CA TYR A 10 2.82 5.26 39.65
C TYR A 10 2.27 3.91 40.14
N ALA A 11 1.70 3.13 39.21
CA ALA A 11 1.54 1.68 39.36
C ALA A 11 1.97 1.01 38.04
N TYR A 12 3.04 0.23 38.16
CA TYR A 12 3.61 -0.69 37.18
C TYR A 12 2.85 -2.03 37.19
N PHE A 13 3.16 -2.89 36.21
CA PHE A 13 2.81 -4.32 36.02
C PHE A 13 1.52 -4.60 35.24
N ALA A 14 1.46 -5.49 34.24
CA ALA A 14 2.44 -6.44 33.71
C ALA A 14 2.07 -6.82 32.26
N LEU A 15 3.11 -7.07 31.45
CA LEU A 15 3.04 -7.82 30.20
C LEU A 15 2.51 -9.24 30.46
N ALA A 16 1.60 -9.70 29.62
CA ALA A 16 1.37 -11.12 29.38
C ALA A 16 1.38 -11.37 27.87
N LEU A 17 2.55 -11.77 27.36
CA LEU A 17 2.69 -12.50 26.11
C LEU A 17 2.06 -13.89 26.30
N THR A 18 1.08 -14.23 25.47
CA THR A 18 0.76 -15.64 25.20
C THR A 18 0.75 -15.86 23.70
N ALA A 19 1.63 -16.77 23.30
CA ALA A 19 1.94 -17.17 21.95
C ALA A 19 0.79 -17.89 21.26
N MET A 20 0.62 -17.61 19.97
CA MET A 20 -0.15 -18.45 19.04
C MET A 20 0.68 -19.65 18.60
N PRO A 21 0.08 -20.85 18.47
CA PRO A 21 0.55 -21.85 17.52
C PRO A 21 -0.30 -21.82 16.25
N ALA A 22 0.39 -21.57 15.14
CA ALA A 22 -0.06 -21.85 13.79
C ALA A 22 0.11 -23.34 13.48
N MET A 23 -0.92 -23.98 12.90
CA MET A 23 -0.83 -25.20 12.09
C MET A 23 -1.93 -25.10 11.03
N ALA A 24 -1.60 -24.76 9.78
CA ALA A 24 -1.17 -25.68 8.73
C ALA A 24 -2.32 -26.60 8.27
N GLN A 25 -3.00 -26.14 7.21
CA GLN A 25 -3.93 -26.91 6.39
C GLN A 25 -3.11 -27.74 5.39
N GLU A 26 -3.28 -29.06 5.41
CA GLU A 26 -2.98 -29.94 4.28
C GLU A 26 -4.34 -30.45 3.76
N GLU A 27 -4.72 -30.04 2.56
CA GLU A 27 -5.80 -30.66 1.81
C GLU A 27 -5.28 -30.98 0.41
N GLU A 28 -4.90 -32.25 0.22
CA GLU A 28 -4.66 -32.85 -1.08
C GLU A 28 -5.98 -32.90 -1.86
N VAL A 29 -5.98 -32.38 -3.09
CA VAL A 29 -7.06 -32.63 -4.05
C VAL A 29 -6.48 -33.42 -5.24
N PRO A 30 -7.08 -34.57 -5.61
CA PRO A 30 -6.58 -35.43 -6.65
C PRO A 30 -6.92 -34.91 -8.05
N SER A 31 -5.94 -35.00 -8.94
CA SER A 31 -6.05 -34.79 -10.38
C SER A 31 -6.75 -35.98 -11.04
N GLU A 32 -7.84 -35.76 -11.78
CA GLU A 32 -8.21 -36.64 -12.89
C GLU A 32 -9.00 -35.90 -14.00
N PRO A 33 -8.98 -36.45 -15.23
CA PRO A 33 -9.05 -35.69 -16.48
C PRO A 33 -10.44 -35.71 -17.11
N SER A 34 -10.80 -34.73 -17.94
CA SER A 34 -11.86 -34.90 -18.94
C SER A 34 -11.90 -33.80 -20.01
N SER A 35 -11.53 -34.22 -21.22
CA SER A 35 -12.39 -34.19 -22.41
C SER A 35 -13.02 -32.86 -22.84
N LEU A 36 -12.36 -32.22 -23.81
CA LEU A 36 -12.98 -31.26 -24.73
C LEU A 36 -13.88 -31.99 -25.73
N PRO A 37 -15.05 -31.41 -26.05
CA PRO A 37 -15.51 -31.40 -27.44
C PRO A 37 -15.76 -29.99 -27.97
N SER A 38 -15.35 -29.83 -29.23
CA SER A 38 -15.48 -28.66 -30.10
C SER A 38 -16.93 -28.30 -30.44
N SER A 39 -17.24 -27.00 -30.53
CA SER A 39 -18.17 -26.37 -31.52
C SER A 39 -18.20 -24.85 -31.24
N SER A 40 -17.57 -24.02 -32.08
CA SER A 40 -18.11 -23.36 -33.27
C SER A 40 -18.86 -22.04 -33.00
N SER A 41 -18.24 -20.96 -33.51
CA SER A 41 -18.83 -19.80 -34.20
C SER A 41 -19.81 -18.87 -33.46
N GLY A 42 -19.47 -17.57 -33.45
CA GLY A 42 -20.43 -16.47 -33.29
C GLY A 42 -19.73 -15.19 -32.87
N GLY A 43 -19.39 -14.33 -33.84
CA GLY A 43 -18.63 -13.11 -33.59
C GLY A 43 -19.41 -12.00 -32.88
N SER A 44 -18.69 -11.10 -32.23
CA SER A 44 -19.01 -9.67 -32.18
C SER A 44 -17.86 -8.87 -31.58
N THR A 45 -17.40 -7.88 -32.35
CA THR A 45 -16.91 -6.55 -31.92
C THR A 45 -15.94 -6.46 -30.74
N GLY A 46 -14.69 -6.13 -31.09
CA GLY A 46 -13.58 -5.92 -30.16
C GLY A 46 -13.88 -4.88 -29.07
N SER A 47 -13.73 -5.34 -27.83
CA SER A 47 -13.52 -4.47 -26.69
C SER A 47 -12.03 -4.16 -26.62
N ARG A 48 -11.69 -2.91 -26.95
CA ARG A 48 -10.34 -2.37 -26.83
C ARG A 48 -10.01 -2.27 -25.35
N ALA A 49 -9.18 -3.19 -24.85
CA ALA A 49 -8.67 -3.18 -23.49
C ALA A 49 -7.89 -1.88 -23.23
N THR A 50 -8.26 -1.17 -22.16
CA THR A 50 -7.43 -0.12 -21.55
C THR A 50 -6.21 -0.76 -20.87
N PRO A 51 -5.05 -0.06 -20.82
CA PRO A 51 -3.78 -0.63 -20.37
C PRO A 51 -3.62 -0.74 -18.85
N THR A 52 -4.65 -0.38 -18.08
CA THR A 52 -4.77 -0.62 -16.65
C THR A 52 -5.69 -1.80 -16.46
N GLY A 53 -5.19 -2.93 -15.95
CA GLY A 53 -5.89 -4.22 -15.82
C GLY A 53 -7.09 -4.24 -14.87
N GLU A 54 -7.76 -3.11 -14.64
CA GLU A 54 -9.05 -3.04 -13.97
C GLU A 54 -10.17 -3.28 -14.97
N LEU A 55 -11.00 -4.28 -14.67
CA LEU A 55 -12.24 -4.49 -15.39
C LEU A 55 -13.10 -3.22 -15.24
N PRO A 56 -13.65 -2.66 -16.34
CA PRO A 56 -14.53 -1.51 -16.24
C PRO A 56 -15.72 -1.87 -15.34
N PRO A 57 -16.18 -0.95 -14.48
CA PRO A 57 -17.30 -1.22 -13.59
C PRO A 57 -18.50 -1.69 -14.42
N PRO A 58 -19.24 -2.72 -13.96
CA PRO A 58 -20.34 -3.28 -14.72
C PRO A 58 -21.35 -2.20 -15.10
N VAL A 59 -21.58 -2.05 -16.40
CA VAL A 59 -22.50 -1.06 -16.96
C VAL A 59 -23.91 -1.43 -16.52
N LEU A 60 -24.55 -0.58 -15.73
CA LEU A 60 -25.95 -0.77 -15.33
C LEU A 60 -26.84 -0.80 -16.59
N PRO A 61 -27.77 -1.76 -16.71
CA PRO A 61 -28.67 -1.81 -17.84
C PRO A 61 -29.54 -0.54 -17.89
N LYS A 62 -29.60 0.08 -19.07
CA LYS A 62 -30.43 1.26 -19.32
C LYS A 62 -31.90 0.90 -19.15
N ALA A 63 -32.70 1.87 -18.71
CA ALA A 63 -34.11 1.65 -18.44
C ALA A 63 -34.82 1.08 -19.68
N LYS A 64 -35.44 -0.12 -19.56
CA LYS A 64 -36.27 -0.70 -20.62
C LYS A 64 -37.64 -0.02 -20.59
N ILE A 65 -38.15 0.36 -21.76
CA ILE A 65 -39.49 0.94 -21.92
C ILE A 65 -40.51 -0.19 -21.70
N HIS A 66 -40.93 -0.39 -20.47
CA HIS A 66 -42.01 -1.32 -20.10
C HIS A 66 -43.34 -0.59 -19.98
N SER A 67 -44.44 -1.34 -20.03
CA SER A 67 -45.77 -0.76 -19.84
C SER A 67 -45.88 -0.11 -18.44
N LEU A 68 -46.51 1.06 -18.36
CA LEU A 68 -46.69 1.80 -17.10
C LEU A 68 -47.40 0.96 -16.01
N ALA A 69 -48.19 -0.04 -16.41
CA ALA A 69 -48.87 -0.95 -15.51
C ALA A 69 -47.92 -1.97 -14.86
N GLU A 70 -46.96 -2.52 -15.61
CA GLU A 70 -45.95 -3.45 -15.09
C GLU A 70 -44.93 -2.74 -14.21
N GLN A 71 -44.51 -1.54 -14.60
CA GLN A 71 -43.64 -0.70 -13.78
C GLN A 71 -44.28 -0.37 -12.42
N LYS A 72 -45.57 -0.03 -12.38
CA LYS A 72 -46.29 0.21 -11.13
C LYS A 72 -46.41 -1.04 -10.27
N LYS A 73 -46.69 -2.21 -10.85
CA LYS A 73 -46.78 -3.48 -10.12
C LYS A 73 -45.44 -3.89 -9.50
N ASN A 74 -44.34 -3.75 -10.24
CA ASN A 74 -43.02 -4.09 -9.73
C ASN A 74 -42.52 -3.03 -8.74
N CYS A 75 -42.73 -1.74 -9.00
CA CYS A 75 -42.44 -0.67 -8.05
C CYS A 75 -43.12 -0.92 -6.69
N ALA A 76 -44.42 -1.27 -6.68
CA ALA A 76 -45.14 -1.54 -5.43
C ALA A 76 -44.53 -2.66 -4.58
N LYS A 77 -43.80 -3.61 -5.18
CA LYS A 77 -43.12 -4.70 -4.44
C LYS A 77 -41.88 -4.22 -3.69
N VAL A 78 -41.23 -3.17 -4.18
CA VAL A 78 -39.87 -2.76 -3.77
C VAL A 78 -39.81 -1.34 -3.25
N GLU A 79 -40.90 -0.57 -3.37
CA GLU A 79 -41.04 0.78 -2.83
C GLU A 79 -40.73 0.80 -1.33
N GLY A 80 -39.87 1.72 -0.92
CA GLY A 80 -39.40 1.86 0.46
C GLY A 80 -38.33 0.85 0.88
N ARG A 81 -37.92 -0.09 0.01
CA ARG A 81 -36.90 -1.09 0.31
C ARG A 81 -35.53 -0.72 -0.25
N TYR A 82 -34.52 -1.31 0.36
CA TYR A 82 -33.15 -1.28 -0.13
C TYR A 82 -32.92 -2.48 -1.02
N ILE A 83 -32.34 -2.23 -2.19
CA ILE A 83 -32.00 -3.25 -3.18
C ILE A 83 -30.50 -3.20 -3.46
N THR A 84 -29.88 -4.34 -3.69
CA THR A 84 -28.47 -4.44 -4.08
C THR A 84 -28.33 -5.09 -5.45
N TYR A 85 -27.41 -4.59 -6.26
CA TYR A 85 -27.07 -5.12 -7.57
C TYR A 85 -25.61 -4.79 -7.89
N TYR A 86 -24.79 -5.81 -8.15
CA TYR A 86 -23.32 -5.70 -8.31
C TYR A 86 -22.69 -4.80 -7.24
N GLU A 87 -22.90 -5.15 -5.96
CA GLU A 87 -22.32 -4.48 -4.79
C GLU A 87 -22.77 -3.02 -4.57
N ARG A 88 -23.62 -2.48 -5.45
CA ARG A 88 -24.22 -1.15 -5.32
C ARG A 88 -25.56 -1.25 -4.63
N ILE A 89 -25.76 -0.39 -3.64
CA ILE A 89 -27.00 -0.33 -2.86
C ILE A 89 -27.86 0.83 -3.35
N PHE A 90 -29.12 0.55 -3.65
CA PHE A 90 -30.12 1.53 -4.04
C PHE A 90 -31.29 1.51 -3.06
N LYS A 91 -31.85 2.67 -2.74
CA LYS A 91 -33.16 2.77 -2.09
C LYS A 91 -34.21 3.10 -3.14
N VAL A 92 -35.31 2.37 -3.16
CA VAL A 92 -36.41 2.67 -4.07
C VAL A 92 -37.38 3.63 -3.39
N GLU A 93 -37.51 4.83 -3.94
CA GLU A 93 -38.46 5.84 -3.48
C GLU A 93 -39.15 6.50 -4.68
N LYS A 94 -40.47 6.64 -4.60
CA LYS A 94 -41.33 7.20 -5.65
C LYS A 94 -41.11 6.49 -6.99
N CYS A 95 -40.99 5.16 -6.96
CA CYS A 95 -40.63 4.34 -8.13
C CYS A 95 -39.32 4.72 -8.82
N LYS A 96 -38.39 5.36 -8.12
CA LYS A 96 -37.06 5.68 -8.63
C LYS A 96 -36.01 4.97 -7.79
N ARG A 97 -35.00 4.40 -8.45
CA ARG A 97 -33.81 3.87 -7.77
C ARG A 97 -32.88 5.01 -7.42
N ARG A 98 -32.66 5.25 -6.14
CA ARG A 98 -31.74 6.27 -5.63
C ARG A 98 -30.51 5.56 -5.08
N GLU A 99 -29.38 5.77 -5.73
CA GLU A 99 -28.13 5.13 -5.34
C GLU A 99 -27.60 5.69 -4.02
N PHE A 100 -27.04 4.79 -3.21
CA PHE A 100 -26.18 5.14 -2.10
C PHE A 100 -24.73 5.10 -2.61
N ILE A 101 -24.10 6.27 -2.71
CA ILE A 101 -22.69 6.37 -3.10
C ILE A 101 -21.88 6.03 -1.85
N VAL A 102 -21.10 4.94 -1.92
CA VAL A 102 -20.16 4.54 -0.87
C VAL A 102 -18.89 5.36 -1.08
N GLU A 103 -18.62 6.31 -0.20
CA GLU A 103 -17.29 6.95 -0.13
C GLU A 103 -16.34 5.98 0.58
N GLU A 104 -15.07 5.93 0.14
CA GLU A 104 -14.05 5.05 0.73
C GLU A 104 -14.06 5.16 2.27
N GLY A 105 -14.35 4.04 2.96
CA GLY A 105 -14.39 3.97 4.43
C GLY A 105 -15.73 4.30 5.11
N ILE A 106 -16.75 4.79 4.39
CA ILE A 106 -18.09 5.05 4.96
C ILE A 106 -19.09 4.05 4.38
N GLU A 107 -19.15 2.86 4.98
CA GLU A 107 -20.21 1.90 4.65
C GLU A 107 -21.59 2.48 5.03
N PRO A 108 -22.62 2.30 4.19
CA PRO A 108 -23.98 2.65 4.57
C PRO A 108 -24.34 1.95 5.87
N ASN A 109 -24.76 2.71 6.89
CA ASN A 109 -25.26 2.13 8.13
C ASN A 109 -26.60 1.43 7.87
N LEU A 110 -26.53 0.18 7.42
CA LEU A 110 -27.66 -0.69 7.12
C LEU A 110 -28.09 -1.54 8.32
N LYS A 111 -27.62 -1.23 9.55
CA LYS A 111 -27.94 -2.02 10.74
C LYS A 111 -29.46 -2.13 10.92
N GLY A 112 -29.97 -3.36 10.82
CA GLY A 112 -31.40 -3.68 10.95
C GLY A 112 -32.25 -3.48 9.69
N ILE A 113 -31.65 -3.07 8.57
CA ILE A 113 -32.35 -2.84 7.29
C ILE A 113 -32.17 -4.07 6.40
N LYS A 114 -33.28 -4.67 5.97
CA LYS A 114 -33.27 -5.81 5.03
C LYS A 114 -32.99 -5.32 3.62
N VAL A 115 -31.81 -5.65 3.08
CA VAL A 115 -31.43 -5.42 1.68
C VAL A 115 -31.88 -6.61 0.83
N MET A 116 -32.52 -6.33 -0.30
CA MET A 116 -32.97 -7.34 -1.26
C MET A 116 -32.02 -7.40 -2.46
N ASN A 117 -31.62 -8.60 -2.88
CA ASN A 117 -30.94 -8.76 -4.17
C ASN A 117 -31.93 -8.45 -5.30
N ALA A 118 -31.57 -7.55 -6.21
CA ALA A 118 -32.37 -7.21 -7.37
C ALA A 118 -31.78 -7.83 -8.63
N ASP A 119 -32.64 -8.37 -9.48
CA ASP A 119 -32.25 -8.87 -10.80
C ASP A 119 -32.04 -7.72 -11.80
N GLY A 120 -31.27 -7.97 -12.86
CA GLY A 120 -30.97 -6.96 -13.88
C GLY A 120 -32.22 -6.37 -14.55
N ASP A 121 -33.28 -7.17 -14.74
CA ASP A 121 -34.56 -6.69 -15.27
C ASP A 121 -35.29 -5.78 -14.28
N MET A 122 -35.20 -6.05 -12.98
CA MET A 122 -35.80 -5.20 -11.95
C MET A 122 -35.10 -3.84 -11.86
N ILE A 123 -33.77 -3.83 -11.99
CA ILE A 123 -32.98 -2.59 -12.07
C ILE A 123 -33.30 -1.80 -13.34
N ALA A 124 -33.41 -2.47 -14.49
CA ALA A 124 -33.77 -1.87 -15.76
C ALA A 124 -35.22 -1.34 -15.81
N MET A 125 -36.12 -1.83 -14.96
CA MET A 125 -37.50 -1.32 -14.87
C MET A 125 -37.63 -0.08 -13.97
N LEU A 126 -36.66 0.18 -13.09
CA LEU A 126 -36.70 1.28 -12.14
C LEU A 126 -35.91 2.48 -12.69
N PRO A 127 -36.57 3.62 -12.99
CA PRO A 127 -35.88 4.82 -13.45
C PRO A 127 -34.91 5.34 -12.38
N GLU A 128 -33.81 5.94 -12.84
CA GLU A 128 -32.81 6.56 -11.96
C GLU A 128 -33.38 7.80 -11.26
N GLY A 129 -33.16 7.88 -9.95
CA GLY A 129 -33.46 9.02 -9.11
C GLY A 129 -32.19 9.78 -8.70
N LYS A 130 -32.37 10.91 -8.02
CA LYS A 130 -31.24 11.61 -7.40
C LYS A 130 -30.59 10.70 -6.34
N PRO A 131 -29.25 10.60 -6.28
CA PRO A 131 -28.57 9.86 -5.21
C PRO A 131 -29.06 10.27 -3.82
N LEU A 132 -29.02 9.34 -2.86
CA LEU A 132 -29.40 9.60 -1.47
C LEU A 132 -28.39 10.50 -0.78
N ASN A 133 -27.11 10.28 -1.10
CA ASN A 133 -26.00 11.06 -0.61
C ASN A 133 -25.38 11.67 -1.86
N GLN A 134 -25.32 13.00 -1.90
CA GLN A 134 -24.40 13.65 -2.83
C GLN A 134 -22.99 13.44 -2.25
N PRO A 135 -21.95 13.24 -3.09
CA PRO A 135 -20.59 13.28 -2.59
C PRO A 135 -20.48 14.56 -1.76
N ALA A 136 -20.00 14.45 -0.52
CA ALA A 136 -19.81 15.64 0.29
C ALA A 136 -18.99 16.60 -0.58
N HIS A 137 -19.48 17.83 -0.80
CA HIS A 137 -18.68 18.82 -1.53
C HIS A 137 -17.37 18.98 -0.76
N LYS A 138 -16.32 18.30 -1.23
CA LYS A 138 -15.02 18.29 -0.59
C LYS A 138 -14.57 19.74 -0.50
N LYS A 139 -14.30 20.21 0.71
CA LYS A 139 -13.94 21.61 0.95
C LYS A 139 -12.69 21.90 0.13
N VAL A 140 -12.80 22.86 -0.79
CA VAL A 140 -11.65 23.36 -1.55
C VAL A 140 -11.06 24.50 -0.73
N TYR A 141 -9.84 24.30 -0.25
CA TYR A 141 -9.12 25.31 0.50
C TYR A 141 -8.33 26.22 -0.45
N THR A 142 -8.34 27.51 -0.17
CA THR A 142 -7.46 28.48 -0.83
C THR A 142 -6.07 28.46 -0.18
N CYS A 143 -5.02 28.86 -0.91
CA CYS A 143 -3.68 28.92 -0.33
C CYS A 143 -3.65 29.70 1.00
N ALA A 144 -4.32 30.86 1.06
CA ALA A 144 -4.32 31.70 2.27
C ALA A 144 -4.91 30.98 3.49
N GLN A 145 -5.83 30.03 3.28
CA GLN A 145 -6.39 29.19 4.35
C GLN A 145 -5.44 28.07 4.76
N LEU A 146 -4.64 27.56 3.82
CA LEU A 146 -3.65 26.51 4.07
C LEU A 146 -2.33 27.04 4.63
N GLU A 147 -2.06 28.35 4.53
CA GLU A 147 -0.82 28.96 4.97
C GLU A 147 -0.50 28.61 6.43
N GLY A 148 0.67 28.03 6.64
CA GLY A 148 1.14 27.62 7.95
C GLY A 148 0.48 26.37 8.52
N HIS A 149 -0.27 25.59 7.73
CA HIS A 149 -0.84 24.31 8.12
C HIS A 149 -0.01 23.11 7.63
N TYR A 150 -0.22 21.98 8.30
CA TYR A 150 0.25 20.67 7.85
C TYR A 150 -0.84 20.02 7.02
N VAL A 151 -0.45 19.38 5.93
CA VAL A 151 -1.35 18.71 5.00
C VAL A 151 -0.88 17.29 4.80
N ILE A 152 -1.80 16.33 4.76
CA ILE A 152 -1.55 14.94 4.37
C ILE A 152 -2.39 14.57 3.16
N THR A 153 -1.84 13.72 2.28
CA THR A 153 -2.49 13.18 1.09
C THR A 153 -2.26 11.67 1.10
N GLY A 154 -3.31 10.89 0.82
CA GLY A 154 -3.21 9.43 0.68
C GLY A 154 -2.68 8.66 1.90
N GLY A 155 -2.50 9.31 3.05
CA GLY A 155 -1.99 8.71 4.29
C GLY A 155 -0.46 8.65 4.44
N ASP A 156 0.31 8.98 3.38
CA ASP A 156 1.76 8.71 3.36
C ASP A 156 2.62 9.98 3.42
N ASP A 157 2.28 11.02 2.65
CA ASP A 157 3.12 12.21 2.52
C ASP A 157 2.60 13.37 3.37
N ILE A 158 3.46 13.90 4.25
CA ILE A 158 3.17 15.10 5.05
C ILE A 158 3.85 16.33 4.43
N TYR A 159 3.05 17.33 4.09
CA TYR A 159 3.50 18.62 3.57
C TYR A 159 3.29 19.72 4.61
N PHE A 160 4.21 20.68 4.60
CA PHE A 160 4.04 21.96 5.28
C PHE A 160 3.81 23.07 4.26
N ILE A 161 2.73 23.84 4.42
CA ILE A 161 2.41 24.93 3.50
C ILE A 161 2.99 26.24 4.03
N GLU A 162 3.89 26.84 3.26
CA GLU A 162 4.53 28.13 3.58
C GLU A 162 4.69 28.97 2.33
N LYS A 163 4.28 30.24 2.40
CA LYS A 163 4.28 31.19 1.27
C LYS A 163 3.61 30.62 0.02
N CYS A 164 2.49 29.93 0.18
CA CYS A 164 1.82 29.20 -0.93
C CYS A 164 2.62 28.09 -1.60
N HIS A 165 3.66 27.58 -0.95
CA HIS A 165 4.40 26.44 -1.44
C HIS A 165 4.24 25.24 -0.50
N LYS A 166 4.04 24.06 -1.07
CA LYS A 166 4.06 22.80 -0.32
C LYS A 166 5.51 22.35 -0.16
N ARG A 167 5.90 22.05 1.07
CA ARG A 167 7.25 21.57 1.40
C ARG A 167 7.11 20.19 2.02
N LEU A 168 7.65 19.18 1.36
CA LEU A 168 7.59 17.80 1.83
C LEU A 168 8.51 17.62 3.05
N PHE A 169 8.04 16.86 4.04
CA PHE A 169 8.88 16.32 5.11
C PHE A 169 9.55 15.03 4.65
N PRO A 170 10.87 14.86 4.85
CA PRO A 170 11.57 13.64 4.48
C PRO A 170 11.25 12.46 5.41
N ASP A 171 10.83 12.74 6.64
CA ASP A 171 10.54 11.75 7.68
C ASP A 171 9.63 12.34 8.78
N LEU A 172 9.00 11.45 9.56
CA LEU A 172 8.05 11.81 10.62
C LEU A 172 8.73 12.50 11.82
N ASP A 173 10.01 12.21 12.07
CA ASP A 173 10.78 12.82 13.15
C ASP A 173 11.04 14.30 12.87
N THR A 174 11.41 14.63 11.63
CA THR A 174 11.59 16.00 11.14
C THR A 174 10.28 16.78 11.21
N TYR A 175 9.14 16.15 10.87
CA TYR A 175 7.82 16.74 11.08
C TYR A 175 7.57 17.02 12.58
N SER A 176 7.82 16.05 13.45
CA SER A 176 7.59 16.15 14.89
C SER A 176 8.43 17.27 15.51
N ASP A 177 9.71 17.36 15.14
CA ASP A 177 10.62 18.44 15.54
C ASP A 177 10.15 19.81 15.04
N HIS A 178 9.74 19.90 13.78
CA HIS A 178 9.25 21.14 13.18
C HIS A 178 7.96 21.60 13.86
N SER A 179 7.03 20.68 14.12
CA SER A 179 5.78 20.94 14.83
C SER A 179 6.02 21.41 16.27
N ALA A 180 6.92 20.74 17.00
CA ALA A 180 7.30 21.11 18.35
C ALA A 180 7.89 22.53 18.42
N LYS A 181 8.76 22.90 17.46
CA LYS A 181 9.44 24.22 17.43
C LYS A 181 8.49 25.39 17.14
N ARG A 182 7.39 25.17 16.42
CA ARG A 182 6.45 26.26 16.07
C ARG A 182 5.52 26.66 17.21
N GLY A 183 5.54 25.96 18.35
CA GLY A 183 4.82 26.34 19.57
C GLY A 183 3.29 26.25 19.50
N LYS A 184 2.71 26.04 18.32
CA LYS A 184 1.29 25.76 18.12
C LYS A 184 1.06 24.25 18.25
N ARG A 185 0.99 23.77 19.50
CA ARG A 185 0.87 22.34 19.84
C ARG A 185 -0.32 21.60 19.21
N ASN A 186 -1.30 22.31 18.65
CA ASN A 186 -2.54 21.75 18.11
C ASN A 186 -2.85 22.30 16.70
N GLN A 187 -1.88 22.28 15.77
CA GLN A 187 -2.25 22.41 14.36
C GLN A 187 -2.64 21.02 13.86
N ASP A 188 -3.94 20.79 13.75
CA ASP A 188 -4.46 19.57 13.16
C ASP A 188 -3.91 19.43 11.73
N ILE A 189 -3.46 18.22 11.38
CA ILE A 189 -3.07 17.88 10.01
C ILE A 189 -4.34 17.87 9.17
N LEU A 190 -4.37 18.66 8.10
CA LEU A 190 -5.48 18.70 7.17
C LEU A 190 -5.30 17.61 6.11
N GLU A 191 -6.26 16.71 6.04
CA GLU A 191 -6.32 15.74 4.94
C GLU A 191 -6.88 16.42 3.69
N LEU A 192 -6.08 16.46 2.63
CA LEU A 192 -6.45 17.02 1.33
C LEU A 192 -6.36 15.93 0.26
N ASP A 193 -7.26 16.02 -0.71
CA ASP A 193 -7.17 15.23 -1.93
C ASP A 193 -5.89 15.59 -2.70
N ASP A 194 -5.34 14.58 -3.38
CA ASP A 194 -4.18 14.71 -4.25
C ASP A 194 -4.32 15.87 -5.24
N GLU A 195 -5.48 16.01 -5.89
CA GLU A 195 -5.74 17.10 -6.85
C GLU A 195 -5.60 18.49 -6.22
N GLN A 196 -5.94 18.65 -4.94
CA GLN A 196 -5.80 19.93 -4.25
C GLN A 196 -4.34 20.19 -3.90
N VAL A 197 -3.61 19.16 -3.48
CA VAL A 197 -2.18 19.25 -3.15
C VAL A 197 -1.33 19.50 -4.40
N TYR A 198 -1.68 18.90 -5.55
CA TYR A 198 -1.00 19.14 -6.83
C TYR A 198 -1.19 20.56 -7.35
N LYS A 199 -2.27 21.26 -6.98
CA LYS A 199 -2.47 22.68 -7.35
C LYS A 199 -1.60 23.64 -6.56
N ILE A 200 -1.01 23.20 -5.44
CA ILE A 200 -0.09 24.01 -4.65
C ILE A 200 1.31 23.87 -5.24
N ALA A 201 1.98 25.00 -5.46
CA ALA A 201 3.34 25.02 -6.02
C ALA A 201 4.33 24.29 -5.10
N GLU A 202 5.30 23.60 -5.67
CA GLU A 202 6.36 22.93 -4.91
C GLU A 202 7.36 23.94 -4.35
N GLY A 203 7.59 23.86 -3.04
CA GLY A 203 8.62 24.61 -2.35
C GLY A 203 9.90 23.78 -2.18
N THR A 204 10.92 24.41 -1.61
CA THR A 204 12.15 23.71 -1.23
C THR A 204 11.86 22.66 -0.16
N PRO A 205 12.28 21.39 -0.35
CA PRO A 205 12.10 20.33 0.65
C PRO A 205 12.65 20.72 2.02
N ILE A 206 12.04 20.18 3.07
CA ILE A 206 12.56 20.35 4.44
C ILE A 206 13.76 19.42 4.60
N LYS A 207 14.82 19.92 5.23
CA LYS A 207 16.02 19.11 5.52
C LYS A 207 15.72 18.17 6.68
N SER A 208 16.15 16.92 6.58
CA SER A 208 15.96 15.95 7.66
C SER A 208 16.69 16.41 8.92
N SER A 209 16.05 16.27 10.09
CA SER A 209 16.73 16.48 11.38
C SER A 209 17.68 15.32 11.71
N LEU A 210 17.44 14.14 11.15
CA LEU A 210 18.26 12.94 11.35
C LEU A 210 19.58 13.00 10.60
N ASP A 211 19.70 13.77 9.51
CA ASP A 211 20.94 13.89 8.72
C ASP A 211 22.15 14.29 9.57
N ALA A 212 21.96 15.10 10.62
CA ALA A 212 23.05 15.52 11.49
C ALA A 212 23.53 14.40 12.44
N GLU A 213 22.63 13.50 12.85
CA GLU A 213 22.94 12.35 13.69
C GLU A 213 23.47 11.19 12.86
N PHE A 214 22.86 10.94 11.70
CA PHE A 214 23.32 9.95 10.74
C PHE A 214 24.71 10.28 10.21
N LYS A 215 25.00 11.55 9.93
CA LYS A 215 26.35 11.98 9.54
C LYS A 215 27.38 11.77 10.66
N LYS A 216 27.00 12.00 11.91
CA LYS A 216 27.86 11.67 13.07
C LYS A 216 28.07 10.18 13.25
N LEU A 217 27.05 9.35 12.98
CA LEU A 217 27.17 7.90 13.01
C LEU A 217 28.04 7.39 11.85
N LEU A 218 27.89 7.95 10.65
CA LEU A 218 28.75 7.68 9.49
C LEU A 218 30.21 8.10 9.73
N ASP A 219 30.44 9.22 10.43
CA ASP A 219 31.78 9.65 10.82
C ASP A 219 32.34 8.79 11.98
N ALA A 220 31.47 8.28 12.87
CA ALA A 220 31.83 7.36 13.95
C ALA A 220 32.07 5.92 13.47
N ASP A 221 31.53 5.52 12.31
CA ASP A 221 31.76 4.24 11.62
C ASP A 221 33.05 4.24 10.77
N THR A 222 34.05 5.02 11.16
CA THR A 222 35.44 4.87 10.67
C THR A 222 36.14 3.61 11.23
N GLY A 223 35.37 2.67 11.77
CA GLY A 223 35.84 1.40 12.32
C GLY A 223 35.02 0.22 11.82
N VAL A 224 34.73 0.11 10.52
CA VAL A 224 34.59 -1.24 9.96
C VAL A 224 35.99 -1.85 10.11
N ASP A 225 36.15 -2.87 10.97
CA ASP A 225 37.38 -3.65 11.09
C ASP A 225 37.61 -4.40 9.76
N VAL A 226 38.08 -3.66 8.76
CA VAL A 226 38.47 -4.18 7.46
C VAL A 226 39.82 -4.83 7.67
N ILE A 227 39.82 -6.14 7.88
CA ILE A 227 41.06 -6.93 7.83
C ILE A 227 41.77 -6.62 6.50
N PRO A 228 43.09 -6.34 6.53
CA PRO A 228 43.86 -6.03 5.34
C PRO A 228 43.66 -7.07 4.25
N LEU A 229 43.62 -6.63 2.99
CA LEU A 229 43.32 -7.48 1.83
C LEU A 229 44.20 -8.75 1.77
N ALA A 230 45.47 -8.63 2.16
CA ALA A 230 46.41 -9.75 2.21
C ALA A 230 46.02 -10.83 3.24
N GLU A 231 45.44 -10.41 4.37
CA GLU A 231 44.94 -11.29 5.42
C GLU A 231 43.58 -11.88 5.04
N ALA A 232 42.67 -11.04 4.52
CA ALA A 232 41.36 -11.48 4.04
C ALA A 232 41.45 -12.54 2.93
N CYS A 233 42.47 -12.47 2.06
CA CYS A 233 42.66 -13.41 0.95
C CYS A 233 43.65 -14.55 1.22
N LYS A 234 44.21 -14.63 2.43
CA LYS A 234 45.23 -15.60 2.77
C LYS A 234 44.71 -17.03 2.59
N GLY A 235 45.27 -17.76 1.62
CA GLY A 235 44.89 -19.14 1.34
C GLY A 235 43.52 -19.32 0.68
N LEU A 236 42.88 -18.24 0.19
CA LEU A 236 41.60 -18.31 -0.52
C LEU A 236 41.75 -18.29 -2.05
N ASN A 237 42.89 -17.87 -2.58
CA ASN A 237 43.11 -17.79 -4.02
C ASN A 237 42.97 -19.17 -4.70
N GLY A 238 42.14 -19.26 -5.74
CA GLY A 238 41.80 -20.49 -6.46
C GLY A 238 40.70 -21.35 -5.80
N LYS A 239 40.12 -20.92 -4.67
CA LYS A 239 39.08 -21.68 -3.95
C LYS A 239 37.68 -21.19 -4.26
N PHE A 240 36.71 -22.07 -4.02
CA PHE A 240 35.30 -21.72 -4.01
C PHE A 240 34.86 -21.45 -2.58
N VAL A 241 34.15 -20.33 -2.40
CA VAL A 241 33.65 -19.86 -1.12
C VAL A 241 32.14 -19.67 -1.20
N ALA A 242 31.46 -19.85 -0.07
CA ALA A 242 30.03 -19.59 0.06
C ALA A 242 29.78 -18.41 1.01
N TYR A 243 28.80 -17.58 0.65
CA TYR A 243 28.29 -16.52 1.52
C TYR A 243 26.82 -16.24 1.15
N TYR A 244 25.94 -16.20 2.16
CA TYR A 244 24.48 -16.05 1.99
C TYR A 244 23.90 -16.90 0.84
N SER A 245 24.17 -18.21 0.85
CA SER A 245 23.63 -19.18 -0.11
C SER A 245 24.07 -18.99 -1.56
N LYS A 246 25.09 -18.16 -1.82
CA LYS A 246 25.72 -17.99 -3.13
C LYS A 246 27.15 -18.50 -3.11
N ILE A 247 27.60 -19.04 -4.24
CA ILE A 247 28.95 -19.58 -4.42
C ILE A 247 29.78 -18.60 -5.24
N TYR A 248 31.00 -18.34 -4.78
CA TYR A 248 31.95 -17.48 -5.45
C TYR A 248 33.26 -18.22 -5.68
N ARG A 249 33.94 -17.93 -6.79
CA ARG A 249 35.32 -18.34 -7.00
C ARG A 249 36.22 -17.17 -6.64
N ILE A 250 37.22 -17.41 -5.80
CA ILE A 250 38.20 -16.40 -5.46
C ILE A 250 39.39 -16.54 -6.41
N GLU A 251 39.66 -15.53 -7.23
CA GLU A 251 40.84 -15.45 -8.09
C GLU A 251 41.52 -14.09 -7.93
N LYS A 252 42.84 -14.09 -7.80
CA LYS A 252 43.64 -12.86 -7.55
C LYS A 252 43.03 -11.98 -6.44
N CYS A 253 42.53 -12.62 -5.38
CA CYS A 253 41.87 -11.93 -4.27
C CYS A 253 40.60 -11.14 -4.68
N ARG A 254 39.87 -11.66 -5.68
CA ARG A 254 38.57 -11.12 -6.11
C ARG A 254 37.53 -12.22 -6.13
N LYS A 255 36.30 -11.88 -5.75
CA LYS A 255 35.17 -12.80 -5.74
C LYS A 255 34.37 -12.70 -7.04
N GLU A 256 34.26 -13.82 -7.73
CA GLU A 256 33.45 -13.98 -8.95
C GLU A 256 32.24 -14.88 -8.66
N PRO A 257 31.01 -14.45 -8.96
CA PRO A 257 29.85 -15.29 -8.75
C PRO A 257 29.89 -16.52 -9.67
N VAL A 258 29.57 -17.67 -9.11
CA VAL A 258 29.43 -18.94 -9.83
C VAL A 258 27.99 -19.38 -9.72
N ASP A 259 27.42 -19.83 -10.85
CA ASP A 259 26.10 -20.44 -10.87
C ASP A 259 26.11 -21.73 -10.02
N PRO A 260 25.32 -21.81 -8.92
CA PRO A 260 25.26 -22.99 -8.05
C PRO A 260 24.89 -24.28 -8.78
N LEU A 261 24.02 -24.20 -9.80
CA LEU A 261 23.58 -25.37 -10.57
C LEU A 261 24.72 -25.95 -11.42
N MET A 262 25.54 -25.07 -12.00
CA MET A 262 26.72 -25.47 -12.77
C MET A 262 27.85 -25.93 -11.86
N PHE A 263 27.99 -25.33 -10.68
CA PHE A 263 28.97 -25.71 -9.68
C PHE A 263 28.75 -27.15 -9.19
N GLY A 264 27.53 -27.48 -8.76
CA GLY A 264 27.21 -28.83 -8.27
C GLY A 264 27.43 -29.94 -9.30
N LYS A 265 27.24 -29.63 -10.59
CA LYS A 265 27.52 -30.56 -11.70
C LYS A 265 29.01 -30.74 -11.98
N ARG A 266 29.80 -29.66 -11.91
CA ARG A 266 31.24 -29.67 -12.24
C ARG A 266 32.12 -30.11 -11.06
N TYR A 267 31.68 -29.85 -9.83
CA TYR A 267 32.45 -30.08 -8.61
C TYR A 267 31.60 -30.80 -7.53
N PRO A 268 31.08 -32.01 -7.80
CA PRO A 268 30.11 -32.67 -6.92
C PRO A 268 30.68 -33.08 -5.55
N LYS A 269 32.00 -33.13 -5.40
CA LYS A 269 32.70 -33.49 -4.15
C LYS A 269 33.35 -32.29 -3.45
N TYR A 270 33.18 -31.09 -3.99
CA TYR A 270 33.81 -29.89 -3.43
C TYR A 270 32.85 -29.20 -2.46
N ALA A 271 33.27 -29.06 -1.21
CA ALA A 271 32.54 -28.26 -0.22
C ALA A 271 33.10 -26.83 -0.21
N PRO A 272 32.32 -25.80 -0.61
CA PRO A 272 32.75 -24.41 -0.53
C PRO A 272 33.06 -24.02 0.91
N MET A 273 34.08 -23.19 1.10
CA MET A 273 34.42 -22.63 2.41
C MET A 273 33.49 -21.45 2.73
N GLU A 274 32.87 -21.43 3.91
CA GLU A 274 32.09 -20.29 4.35
C GLU A 274 33.00 -19.14 4.81
N LEU A 275 32.71 -17.92 4.36
CA LEU A 275 33.44 -16.73 4.78
C LEU A 275 32.75 -16.06 5.97
N SER A 276 33.55 -15.52 6.88
CA SER A 276 33.07 -14.55 7.87
C SER A 276 32.64 -13.25 7.20
N SER A 277 31.75 -12.50 7.85
CA SER A 277 31.27 -11.21 7.32
C SER A 277 32.41 -10.21 7.10
N GLU A 278 33.41 -10.19 7.98
CA GLU A 278 34.61 -9.34 7.86
C GLU A 278 35.43 -9.71 6.61
N GLN A 279 35.73 -11.00 6.41
CA GLN A 279 36.46 -11.47 5.23
C GLN A 279 35.66 -11.22 3.95
N TRP A 280 34.35 -11.37 4.00
CA TRP A 280 33.48 -11.12 2.86
C TRP A 280 33.54 -9.65 2.42
N ILE A 281 33.44 -8.70 3.36
CA ILE A 281 33.45 -7.27 3.09
C ILE A 281 34.82 -6.83 2.55
N SER A 282 35.91 -7.40 3.06
CA SER A 282 37.28 -7.07 2.63
C SER A 282 37.67 -7.57 1.25
N ILE A 283 37.01 -8.60 0.70
CA ILE A 283 37.35 -9.14 -0.64
C ILE A 283 36.55 -8.42 -1.73
N PRO A 284 37.19 -7.74 -2.71
CA PRO A 284 36.50 -7.02 -3.77
C PRO A 284 35.84 -7.94 -4.81
N THR A 285 34.77 -7.46 -5.45
CA THR A 285 34.12 -8.10 -6.61
C THR A 285 34.77 -7.71 -7.94
N GLY A 286 34.68 -8.59 -8.95
CA GLY A 286 34.91 -8.25 -10.37
C GLY A 286 36.12 -8.91 -11.03
N LYS A 287 36.26 -8.69 -12.34
CA LYS A 287 37.37 -9.17 -13.19
C LYS A 287 38.28 -8.00 -13.53
N ASP A 288 39.53 -8.07 -13.07
CA ASP A 288 40.64 -7.16 -13.39
C ASP A 288 40.28 -5.66 -13.52
N HIS A 289 40.46 -4.88 -12.45
CA HIS A 289 40.82 -3.48 -12.63
C HIS A 289 42.34 -3.40 -12.67
N LYS A 290 42.88 -2.93 -13.80
CA LYS A 290 44.26 -2.46 -13.86
C LYS A 290 44.46 -1.47 -12.70
N LEU A 291 45.41 -1.80 -11.81
CA LEU A 291 46.00 -0.82 -10.90
C LEU A 291 46.86 0.15 -11.72
#